data_AF-A0A442GFX3-F1
#
_entry.id   AF-A0A442GFX3-F1
#
_cell.length_a   1.000
_cell.length_b   1.000
_cell.length_c   1.000
_cell.angle_alpha   90.00
_cell.angle_beta   90.00
_cell.angle_gamma   90.00
#
_symmetry.space_group_name_H-M   'P 1'
#
loop_
_entity.id
_entity.type
_entity.pdbx_description
1 polymer ?
#
loop_
_entity_poly.entity_id
_entity_poly.type
_entity_poly.pdbx_seq_one_letter_code
_entity_poly.pdbx_strand_id
1 'polypeptide(L)'
;MRSRVILGAAMLALAGPLAFAPSLAAGPGDPIVKARQTSMKEMAAAAKTIAEMFDGRRAYEPAAFRAAAGTLSARAGPALIAEFPTGSLGAPSSAKLEIDQARPEFEALARHIGRLADALDAKAKTAPAGITADMRMTGPPMDGGSLLGKRPGAAQADPSGMPAEHLLHLILQDCSSCHLKFRQRQE
;
A
#
# COMPACT_ATOMS: atom_id res chain seq x y z
N MET A 1 -22.13 77.39 46.88
CA MET A 1 -20.66 77.21 46.76
C MET A 1 -20.35 75.73 46.84
N ARG A 2 -19.55 75.23 45.89
CA ARG A 2 -19.29 73.81 45.65
C ARG A 2 -18.19 73.30 46.58
N SER A 3 -18.47 72.24 47.35
CA SER A 3 -17.43 71.43 48.00
C SER A 3 -17.33 70.10 47.26
N ARG A 4 -16.14 69.80 46.72
CA ARG A 4 -15.76 68.45 46.28
C ARG A 4 -14.33 68.17 46.74
N VAL A 5 -14.24 67.25 47.67
CA VAL A 5 -13.07 66.49 48.12
C VAL A 5 -13.68 65.07 48.33
N ILE A 6 -13.13 63.89 48.03
CA ILE A 6 -11.79 63.30 48.09
C ILE A 6 -11.80 62.01 47.22
N LEU A 7 -10.61 61.58 46.79
CA LEU A 7 -10.10 60.25 46.40
C LEU A 7 -11.05 59.02 46.35
N GLY A 8 -10.80 58.17 45.34
CA GLY A 8 -10.98 56.71 45.41
C GLY A 8 -10.24 56.07 44.23
N ALA A 9 -9.05 55.49 44.44
CA ALA A 9 -8.79 54.10 44.82
C ALA A 9 -8.46 53.23 43.58
N ALA A 10 -7.17 52.90 43.45
CA ALA A 10 -6.64 51.96 42.46
C ALA A 10 -7.00 50.52 42.86
N MET A 11 -7.51 49.74 41.90
CA MET A 11 -7.72 48.29 42.06
C MET A 11 -6.86 47.56 41.03
N LEU A 12 -5.84 46.87 41.51
CA LEU A 12 -4.93 46.01 40.75
C LEU A 12 -5.64 44.67 40.52
N ALA A 13 -5.97 44.33 39.27
CA ALA A 13 -6.50 43.01 38.91
C ALA A 13 -5.35 42.13 38.39
N LEU A 14 -4.98 41.10 39.16
CA LEU A 14 -4.05 40.05 38.73
C LEU A 14 -4.77 39.13 37.73
N ALA A 15 -4.38 39.19 36.45
CA ALA A 15 -4.72 38.18 35.45
C ALA A 15 -3.60 37.12 35.42
N GLY A 16 -3.87 35.93 35.94
CA GLY A 16 -2.98 34.77 35.82
C GLY A 16 -3.12 34.11 34.43
N PRO A 17 -2.03 33.68 33.77
CA PRO A 17 -2.13 33.03 32.46
C PRO A 17 -2.68 31.60 32.59
N LEU A 18 -3.73 31.29 31.83
CA LEU A 18 -4.16 29.92 31.54
C LEU A 18 -3.09 29.28 30.64
N ALA A 19 -2.25 28.43 31.22
CA ALA A 19 -1.35 27.57 30.46
C ALA A 19 -2.18 26.48 29.78
N PHE A 20 -2.40 26.62 28.46
CA PHE A 20 -2.84 25.50 27.63
C PHE A 20 -1.68 24.51 27.52
N ALA A 21 -1.79 23.36 28.19
CA ALA A 21 -0.92 22.24 27.91
C ALA A 21 -1.26 21.67 26.52
N PRO A 22 -0.30 21.53 25.59
CA PRO A 22 -0.54 20.77 24.37
C PRO A 22 -0.78 19.30 24.75
N SER A 23 -1.91 18.75 24.31
CA SER A 23 -2.16 17.32 24.36
C SER A 23 -1.12 16.62 23.47
N LEU A 24 -0.03 16.13 24.07
CA LEU A 24 0.84 15.14 23.44
C LEU A 24 0.19 13.76 23.56
N ALA A 25 -0.93 13.57 22.88
CA ALA A 25 -1.38 12.24 22.52
C ALA A 25 -0.77 11.91 21.15
N ALA A 26 0.52 11.55 21.13
CA ALA A 26 1.06 10.76 20.03
C ALA A 26 0.34 9.41 20.07
N GLY A 27 -0.80 9.32 19.40
CA GLY A 27 -1.50 8.05 19.26
C GLY A 27 -0.60 7.01 18.58
N PRO A 28 -0.89 5.70 18.74
CA PRO A 28 -0.12 4.61 18.12
C PRO A 28 -0.02 4.69 16.57
N GLY A 29 -0.67 5.67 15.93
CA GLY A 29 -0.69 5.88 14.49
C GLY A 29 0.63 6.33 13.87
N ASP A 30 1.48 7.12 14.53
CA ASP A 30 2.63 7.72 13.83
C ASP A 30 3.73 6.70 13.41
N PRO A 31 4.20 5.79 14.30
CA PRO A 31 5.19 4.79 13.92
C PRO A 31 4.67 3.79 12.87
N ILE A 32 3.41 3.35 13.02
CA ILE A 32 2.82 2.38 12.09
C ILE A 32 2.49 3.00 10.72
N VAL A 33 2.16 4.30 10.68
CA VAL A 33 1.98 5.04 9.43
C VAL A 33 3.32 5.17 8.71
N LYS A 34 4.40 5.54 9.42
CA LYS A 34 5.73 5.59 8.82
C LYS A 34 6.20 4.22 8.32
N ALA A 35 5.95 3.17 9.09
CA ALA A 35 6.31 1.80 8.72
C ALA A 35 5.60 1.39 7.42
N ARG A 36 4.27 1.54 7.35
CA ARG A 36 3.52 1.14 6.14
C ARG A 36 3.89 1.96 4.91
N GLN A 37 4.13 3.27 5.06
CA GLN A 37 4.56 4.11 3.95
C GLN A 37 5.95 3.70 3.43
N THR A 38 6.82 3.24 4.32
CA THR A 38 8.12 2.67 3.95
C THR A 38 7.93 1.35 3.19
N SER A 39 7.12 0.44 3.71
CA SER A 39 6.76 -0.83 3.07
C SER A 39 6.17 -0.63 1.66
N MET A 40 5.24 0.32 1.49
CA MET A 40 4.67 0.70 0.20
C MET A 40 5.73 1.17 -0.81
N LYS A 41 6.70 1.99 -0.36
CA LYS A 41 7.78 2.49 -1.22
C LYS A 41 8.72 1.37 -1.65
N GLU A 42 9.04 0.45 -0.74
CA GLU A 42 9.88 -0.71 -1.03
C GLU A 42 9.20 -1.65 -2.03
N MET A 43 7.90 -1.94 -1.85
CA MET A 43 7.13 -2.70 -2.83
C MET A 43 7.04 -2.00 -4.20
N ALA A 44 6.81 -0.68 -4.22
CA ALA A 44 6.79 0.08 -5.47
C ALA A 44 8.14 0.04 -6.21
N ALA A 45 9.25 0.17 -5.48
CA ALA A 45 10.60 0.08 -6.03
C ALA A 45 10.91 -1.34 -6.57
N ALA A 46 10.48 -2.37 -5.85
CA ALA A 46 10.61 -3.76 -6.29
C ALA A 46 9.81 -4.03 -7.56
N ALA A 47 8.52 -3.69 -7.58
CA ALA A 47 7.67 -3.87 -8.77
C ALA A 47 8.21 -3.11 -9.99
N LYS A 48 8.68 -1.87 -9.79
CA LYS A 48 9.33 -1.07 -10.85
C LYS A 48 10.60 -1.73 -11.37
N THR A 49 11.44 -2.26 -10.50
CA THR A 49 12.68 -2.96 -10.89
C THR A 49 12.37 -4.14 -11.81
N ILE A 50 11.38 -4.96 -11.45
CA ILE A 50 10.99 -6.11 -12.24
C ILE A 50 10.37 -5.66 -13.58
N ALA A 51 9.49 -4.67 -13.56
CA ALA A 51 8.87 -4.14 -14.78
C ALA A 51 9.92 -3.59 -15.76
N GLU A 52 10.91 -2.85 -15.26
CA GLU A 52 12.00 -2.32 -16.08
C GLU A 52 12.85 -3.41 -16.74
N MET A 53 13.06 -4.55 -16.07
CA MET A 53 13.77 -5.69 -16.65
C MET A 53 12.97 -6.29 -17.80
N PHE A 54 11.66 -6.52 -17.61
CA PHE A 54 10.80 -7.03 -18.67
C PHE A 54 10.67 -6.04 -19.84
N ASP A 55 10.52 -4.75 -19.57
CA ASP A 55 10.41 -3.71 -20.59
C ASP A 55 11.74 -3.43 -21.34
N GLY A 56 12.85 -4.03 -20.91
CA GLY A 56 14.19 -3.76 -21.47
C GLY A 56 14.75 -2.37 -21.12
N ARG A 57 14.10 -1.64 -20.20
CA ARG A 57 14.57 -0.34 -19.67
C ARG A 57 15.71 -0.48 -18.66
N ARG A 58 15.92 -1.70 -18.15
CA ARG A 58 17.01 -2.11 -17.26
C ARG A 58 17.56 -3.46 -17.72
N ALA A 59 18.87 -3.67 -17.61
CA ALA A 59 19.47 -4.98 -17.84
C ALA A 59 18.89 -6.03 -16.87
N TYR A 60 18.57 -7.21 -17.39
CA TYR A 60 18.10 -8.30 -16.55
C TYR A 60 19.26 -8.88 -15.73
N GLU A 61 19.07 -8.89 -14.41
CA GLU A 61 20.03 -9.42 -13.44
C GLU A 61 19.31 -10.42 -12.53
N PRO A 62 19.61 -11.74 -12.60
CA PRO A 62 18.88 -12.76 -11.84
C PRO A 62 18.84 -12.50 -10.33
N ALA A 63 19.94 -11.98 -9.77
CA ALA A 63 20.03 -11.66 -8.35
C ALA A 63 19.10 -10.48 -7.97
N ALA A 64 19.02 -9.45 -8.80
CA ALA A 64 18.14 -8.31 -8.56
C ALA A 64 16.67 -8.67 -8.79
N PHE A 65 16.37 -9.52 -9.77
CA PHE A 65 15.02 -10.07 -9.99
C PHE A 65 14.54 -10.86 -8.76
N ARG A 66 15.39 -11.75 -8.23
CA ARG A 66 15.14 -12.49 -6.96
C ARG A 66 14.90 -11.56 -5.78
N ALA A 67 15.78 -10.58 -5.57
CA ALA A 67 15.65 -9.65 -4.46
C ALA A 67 14.35 -8.82 -4.54
N ALA A 68 13.96 -8.38 -5.73
CA ALA A 68 12.73 -7.63 -5.93
C ALA A 68 11.48 -8.51 -5.74
N ALA A 69 11.45 -9.73 -6.28
CA ALA A 69 10.35 -10.66 -6.10
C ALA A 69 10.17 -11.04 -4.62
N GLY A 70 11.27 -11.34 -3.91
CA GLY A 70 11.25 -11.62 -2.48
C GLY A 70 10.80 -10.41 -1.65
N THR A 71 11.13 -9.19 -2.08
CA THR A 71 10.63 -7.95 -1.43
C THR A 71 9.11 -7.84 -1.52
N LEU A 72 8.53 -8.17 -2.67
CA LEU A 72 7.07 -8.19 -2.84
C LEU A 72 6.41 -9.28 -1.99
N SER A 73 6.91 -10.51 -2.03
CA SER A 73 6.38 -11.63 -1.23
C SER A 73 6.42 -11.34 0.27
N ALA A 74 7.54 -10.80 0.77
CA ALA A 74 7.72 -10.51 2.19
C ALA A 74 6.80 -9.40 2.74
N ARG A 75 6.31 -8.50 1.89
CA ARG A 75 5.57 -7.29 2.30
C ARG A 75 4.10 -7.28 1.92
N ALA A 76 3.69 -8.13 0.97
CA ALA A 76 2.30 -8.28 0.58
C ALA A 76 1.53 -9.19 1.56
N GLY A 77 0.25 -9.46 1.27
CA GLY A 77 -0.51 -10.46 2.00
C GLY A 77 -0.72 -10.12 3.48
N PRO A 78 -0.53 -11.09 4.40
CA PRO A 78 -0.71 -10.86 5.84
C PRO A 78 0.18 -9.74 6.41
N ALA A 79 1.41 -9.58 5.93
CA ALA A 79 2.31 -8.52 6.38
C ALA A 79 1.71 -7.14 6.08
N LEU A 80 1.20 -6.96 4.86
CA LEU A 80 0.47 -5.75 4.47
C LEU A 80 -0.76 -5.51 5.35
N ILE A 81 -1.54 -6.55 5.66
CA ILE A 81 -2.76 -6.40 6.48
C ILE A 81 -2.41 -5.92 7.89
N ALA A 82 -1.36 -6.50 8.50
CA ALA A 82 -0.91 -6.16 9.84
C ALA A 82 -0.48 -4.69 9.97
N GLU A 83 -0.04 -4.08 8.87
CA GLU A 83 0.33 -2.66 8.84
C GLU A 83 -0.87 -1.71 8.95
N PHE A 84 -2.13 -2.18 8.88
CA PHE A 84 -3.34 -1.35 8.90
C PHE A 84 -4.28 -1.67 10.08
N PRO A 85 -3.84 -1.51 11.36
CA PRO A 85 -4.71 -1.72 12.52
C PRO A 85 -5.84 -0.68 12.60
N THR A 86 -6.95 -1.04 13.24
CA THR A 86 -8.05 -0.10 13.52
C THR A 86 -7.54 1.16 14.22
N GLY A 87 -8.05 2.33 13.82
CA GLY A 87 -7.67 3.61 14.42
C GLY A 87 -6.35 4.21 13.91
N SER A 88 -5.74 3.63 12.87
CA SER A 88 -4.50 4.13 12.24
C SER A 88 -4.71 4.72 10.83
N LEU A 89 -5.97 4.99 10.49
CA LEU A 89 -6.42 5.46 9.18
C LEU A 89 -6.64 6.99 9.18
N GLY A 90 -6.87 7.58 8.01
CA GLY A 90 -7.03 9.03 7.85
C GLY A 90 -5.69 9.77 7.75
N ALA A 91 -5.72 11.10 7.82
CA ALA A 91 -4.48 11.89 7.85
C ALA A 91 -3.67 11.56 9.12
N PRO A 92 -2.33 11.41 9.04
CA PRO A 92 -1.45 11.67 7.89
C PRO A 92 -1.18 10.45 6.98
N SER A 93 -1.86 9.31 7.20
CA SER A 93 -1.59 8.03 6.54
C SER A 93 -1.83 8.01 5.03
N SER A 94 -2.71 8.88 4.51
CA SER A 94 -3.37 8.73 3.19
C SER A 94 -4.21 7.45 3.06
N ALA A 95 -4.28 6.61 4.08
CA ALA A 95 -5.19 5.46 4.14
C ALA A 95 -6.62 5.96 4.41
N LYS A 96 -7.57 5.54 3.56
CA LYS A 96 -8.98 5.89 3.69
C LYS A 96 -9.63 5.16 4.88
N LEU A 97 -10.66 5.76 5.51
CA LEU A 97 -11.43 5.13 6.58
C LEU A 97 -12.22 3.92 6.07
N GLU A 98 -12.47 3.86 4.76
CA GLU A 98 -13.12 2.80 4.02
C GLU A 98 -12.41 1.44 4.19
N ILE A 99 -11.13 1.42 4.59
CA ILE A 99 -10.42 0.19 4.96
C ILE A 99 -11.10 -0.50 6.15
N ASP A 100 -11.59 0.25 7.15
CA ASP A 100 -12.32 -0.34 8.28
C ASP A 100 -13.74 -0.76 7.85
N GLN A 101 -14.41 0.05 7.03
CA GLN A 101 -15.78 -0.20 6.56
C GLN A 101 -15.88 -1.42 5.63
N ALA A 102 -14.86 -1.64 4.79
CA ALA A 102 -14.76 -2.75 3.85
C ALA A 102 -13.55 -3.64 4.13
N ARG A 103 -13.28 -3.88 5.43
CA ARG A 103 -12.12 -4.67 5.90
C ARG A 103 -11.97 -6.03 5.20
N PRO A 104 -13.02 -6.86 5.05
CA PRO A 104 -12.88 -8.15 4.38
C PRO A 104 -12.39 -8.04 2.94
N GLU A 105 -12.78 -6.97 2.23
CA GLU A 105 -12.39 -6.74 0.84
C GLU A 105 -10.95 -6.22 0.73
N PHE A 106 -10.55 -5.28 1.59
CA PHE A 106 -9.15 -4.84 1.71
C PHE A 106 -8.23 -6.04 1.93
N GLU A 107 -8.56 -6.88 2.89
CA GLU A 107 -7.76 -8.05 3.20
C GLU A 107 -7.78 -9.11 2.10
N ALA A 108 -8.92 -9.31 1.43
CA ALA A 108 -9.00 -10.24 0.30
C ALA A 108 -8.07 -9.80 -0.84
N LEU A 109 -8.03 -8.51 -1.14
CA LEU A 109 -7.14 -7.94 -2.16
C LEU A 109 -5.67 -8.05 -1.72
N ALA A 110 -5.34 -7.68 -0.47
CA ALA A 110 -3.98 -7.83 0.06
C ALA A 110 -3.49 -9.29 0.01
N ARG A 111 -4.34 -10.25 0.40
CA ARG A 111 -4.05 -11.69 0.29
C ARG A 111 -3.90 -12.16 -1.15
N HIS A 112 -4.67 -11.61 -2.09
CA HIS A 112 -4.53 -11.96 -3.50
C HIS A 112 -3.19 -11.48 -4.07
N ILE A 113 -2.82 -10.23 -3.78
CA ILE A 113 -1.47 -9.69 -4.10
C ILE A 113 -0.39 -10.58 -3.49
N GLY A 114 -0.54 -10.97 -2.22
CA GLY A 114 0.39 -11.87 -1.53
C GLY A 114 0.59 -13.20 -2.26
N ARG A 115 -0.49 -13.89 -2.63
CA ARG A 115 -0.39 -15.17 -3.37
C ARG A 115 0.30 -15.03 -4.71
N LEU A 116 0.02 -13.94 -5.45
CA LEU A 116 0.70 -13.66 -6.71
C LEU A 116 2.19 -13.37 -6.51
N ALA A 117 2.54 -12.61 -5.47
CA ALA A 117 3.91 -12.29 -5.11
C ALA A 117 4.70 -13.53 -4.65
N ASP A 118 4.08 -14.43 -3.91
CA ASP A 118 4.68 -15.71 -3.51
C ASP A 118 4.97 -16.60 -4.73
N ALA A 119 4.04 -16.67 -5.69
CA ALA A 119 4.26 -17.38 -6.94
C ALA A 119 5.38 -16.76 -7.78
N LEU A 120 5.48 -15.43 -7.79
CA LEU A 120 6.55 -14.70 -8.47
C LEU A 120 7.91 -14.96 -7.81
N ASP A 121 7.99 -14.93 -6.48
CA ASP A 121 9.20 -15.26 -5.72
C ASP A 121 9.65 -16.70 -5.93
N ALA A 122 8.71 -17.65 -5.95
CA ALA A 122 9.00 -19.06 -6.26
C ALA A 122 9.65 -19.22 -7.64
N LYS A 123 9.16 -18.50 -8.66
CA LYS A 123 9.77 -18.48 -10.00
C LYS A 123 11.11 -17.78 -10.02
N ALA A 124 11.25 -16.69 -9.26
CA ALA A 124 12.50 -15.94 -9.19
C ALA A 124 13.64 -16.81 -8.63
N LYS A 125 13.36 -17.66 -7.64
CA LYS A 125 14.33 -18.61 -7.05
C LYS A 125 14.95 -19.54 -8.08
N THR A 126 14.21 -19.95 -9.11
CA THR A 126 14.70 -20.82 -10.20
C THR A 126 14.96 -20.05 -11.50
N ALA A 127 15.02 -18.71 -11.46
CA ALA A 127 15.07 -17.91 -12.67
C ALA A 127 16.33 -18.16 -13.52
N PRO A 128 16.19 -18.22 -14.85
CA PRO A 128 17.30 -18.39 -15.79
C PRO A 128 18.23 -17.17 -15.82
N ALA A 129 19.37 -17.32 -16.51
CA ALA A 129 20.39 -16.28 -16.66
C ALA A 129 19.96 -15.09 -17.53
N GLY A 130 18.93 -15.27 -18.38
CA GLY A 130 18.34 -14.22 -19.20
C GLY A 130 16.82 -14.32 -19.20
N ILE A 131 16.11 -13.28 -19.64
CA ILE A 131 14.65 -13.35 -19.82
C ILE A 131 14.34 -14.31 -20.97
N THR A 132 13.63 -15.39 -20.65
CA THR A 132 13.20 -16.42 -21.60
C THR A 132 11.75 -16.23 -22.03
N ALA A 133 11.32 -16.94 -23.08
CA ALA A 133 9.96 -16.85 -23.60
C ALA A 133 8.89 -17.31 -22.59
N ASP A 134 9.20 -18.27 -21.72
CA ASP A 134 8.28 -18.77 -20.68
C ASP A 134 8.08 -17.78 -19.52
N MET A 135 9.00 -16.83 -19.33
CA MET A 135 8.83 -15.75 -18.36
C MET A 135 7.88 -14.67 -18.88
N ARG A 136 7.68 -14.59 -20.19
CA ARG A 136 6.90 -13.55 -20.85
C ARG A 136 5.41 -13.83 -20.81
N MET A 137 4.63 -12.77 -20.62
CA MET A 137 3.21 -12.80 -20.90
C MET A 137 3.05 -12.91 -22.41
N THR A 138 2.72 -14.12 -22.89
CA THR A 138 2.16 -14.29 -24.23
C THR A 138 0.70 -13.85 -24.20
N GLY A 139 0.22 -13.22 -25.28
CA GLY A 139 -1.17 -12.75 -25.39
C GLY A 139 -2.18 -13.89 -25.15
N PRO A 140 -3.48 -13.58 -24.95
CA PRO A 140 -4.47 -14.60 -24.70
C PRO A 140 -4.37 -15.69 -25.78
N PRO A 141 -4.51 -16.97 -25.43
CA PRO A 141 -4.43 -18.03 -26.41
C PRO A 141 -5.44 -17.72 -27.53
N MET A 142 -4.98 -17.91 -28.76
CA MET A 142 -5.74 -17.62 -29.98
C MET A 142 -6.86 -18.65 -30.21
N ASP A 143 -7.29 -19.37 -29.18
CA ASP A 143 -8.52 -20.15 -29.18
C ASP A 143 -9.69 -19.21 -28.88
N GLY A 144 -10.38 -18.80 -29.96
CA GLY A 144 -11.54 -17.90 -29.95
C GLY A 144 -12.73 -18.41 -29.12
N GLY A 145 -12.60 -18.40 -27.80
CA GLY A 145 -13.60 -18.78 -26.81
C GLY A 145 -14.22 -17.57 -26.13
N SER A 146 -15.23 -16.99 -26.77
CA SER A 146 -16.34 -16.20 -26.20
C SER A 146 -16.04 -15.16 -25.10
N LEU A 147 -16.07 -13.88 -25.48
CA LEU A 147 -16.07 -12.70 -24.61
C LEU A 147 -17.40 -12.46 -23.85
N LEU A 148 -18.31 -13.44 -23.81
CA LEU A 148 -19.62 -13.33 -23.13
C LEU A 148 -19.79 -14.41 -22.06
N GLY A 149 -19.28 -14.15 -20.86
CA GLY A 149 -19.70 -14.91 -19.69
C GLY A 149 -18.68 -14.92 -18.57
N LYS A 150 -18.75 -13.94 -17.68
CA LYS A 150 -18.19 -14.07 -16.34
C LYS A 150 -18.99 -15.18 -15.64
N ARG A 151 -18.54 -16.45 -15.77
CA ARG A 151 -19.11 -17.57 -15.04
C ARG A 151 -18.88 -17.31 -13.54
N PRO A 152 -19.93 -17.19 -12.72
CA PRO A 152 -19.77 -17.21 -11.27
C PRO A 152 -19.17 -18.59 -10.91
N GLY A 153 -17.99 -18.60 -10.30
CA GLY A 153 -17.30 -19.83 -9.91
C GLY A 153 -16.29 -20.40 -10.90
N ALA A 154 -15.82 -19.62 -11.89
CA ALA A 154 -14.54 -19.95 -12.53
C ALA A 154 -13.45 -19.95 -11.44
N ALA A 155 -12.88 -21.13 -11.18
CA ALA A 155 -11.79 -21.27 -10.21
C ALA A 155 -10.70 -20.25 -10.56
N GLN A 156 -10.25 -19.49 -9.56
CA GLN A 156 -9.11 -18.60 -9.73
C GLN A 156 -7.96 -19.44 -10.30
N ALA A 157 -7.48 -19.10 -11.50
CA ALA A 157 -6.39 -19.84 -12.12
C ALA A 157 -5.19 -19.90 -11.16
N ASP A 158 -4.59 -21.07 -11.01
CA ASP A 158 -3.45 -21.27 -10.12
C ASP A 158 -2.29 -20.33 -10.55
N PRO A 159 -1.86 -19.38 -9.69
CA PRO A 159 -0.76 -18.48 -10.00
C PRO A 159 0.56 -19.20 -10.34
N SER A 160 0.76 -20.42 -9.83
CA SER A 160 2.00 -21.18 -10.05
C SER A 160 2.27 -21.48 -11.53
N GLY A 161 1.21 -21.62 -12.33
CA GLY A 161 1.27 -21.90 -13.76
C GLY A 161 1.51 -20.67 -14.64
N MET A 162 1.42 -19.44 -14.10
CA MET A 162 1.50 -18.22 -14.89
C MET A 162 2.94 -17.79 -15.20
N PRO A 163 3.21 -17.12 -16.33
CA PRO A 163 4.49 -16.47 -16.58
C PRO A 163 4.82 -15.40 -15.52
N ALA A 164 6.11 -15.18 -15.25
CA ALA A 164 6.55 -14.19 -14.26
C ALA A 164 6.10 -12.76 -14.61
N GLU A 165 6.14 -12.38 -15.88
CA GLU A 165 5.64 -11.08 -16.35
C GLU A 165 4.12 -10.95 -16.16
N HIS A 166 3.37 -12.04 -16.32
CA HIS A 166 1.92 -12.05 -16.07
C HIS A 166 1.60 -11.91 -14.58
N LEU A 167 2.33 -12.59 -13.70
CA LEU A 167 2.18 -12.41 -12.26
C LEU A 167 2.44 -10.97 -11.84
N LEU A 168 3.50 -10.34 -12.35
CA LEU A 168 3.78 -8.93 -12.09
C LEU A 168 2.63 -8.03 -12.57
N HIS A 169 2.10 -8.29 -13.77
CA HIS A 169 0.97 -7.52 -14.30
C HIS A 169 -0.26 -7.59 -13.38
N LEU A 170 -0.62 -8.78 -12.91
CA LEU A 170 -1.75 -8.96 -11.99
C LEU A 170 -1.50 -8.27 -10.64
N ILE A 171 -0.27 -8.34 -10.11
CA ILE A 171 0.13 -7.60 -8.90
C ILE A 171 -0.09 -6.09 -9.11
N LEU A 172 0.37 -5.53 -10.23
CA LEU A 172 0.22 -4.09 -10.52
C LEU A 172 -1.26 -3.68 -10.72
N GLN A 173 -2.06 -4.54 -11.33
CA GLN A 173 -3.50 -4.33 -11.48
C GLN A 173 -4.21 -4.26 -10.12
N ASP A 174 -3.85 -5.17 -9.21
CA ASP A 174 -4.42 -5.20 -7.86
C ASP A 174 -3.93 -4.05 -6.98
N CYS A 175 -2.65 -3.67 -7.10
CA CYS A 175 -2.12 -2.45 -6.47
C CYS A 175 -2.94 -1.23 -6.89
N SER A 176 -3.25 -1.11 -8.18
CA SER A 176 -4.05 0.00 -8.72
C SER A 176 -5.49 -0.03 -8.20
N SER A 177 -6.11 -1.20 -8.19
CA SER A 177 -7.47 -1.42 -7.67
C SER A 177 -7.56 -1.10 -6.17
N CYS A 178 -6.55 -1.53 -5.40
CA CYS A 178 -6.44 -1.25 -3.97
C CYS A 178 -6.31 0.24 -3.71
N HIS A 179 -5.41 0.92 -4.42
CA HIS A 179 -5.19 2.35 -4.25
C HIS A 179 -6.42 3.17 -4.65
N LEU A 180 -7.12 2.80 -5.73
CA LEU A 180 -8.34 3.48 -6.15
C LEU A 180 -9.39 3.50 -5.03
N LYS A 181 -9.58 2.37 -4.35
CA LYS A 181 -10.58 2.23 -3.30
C LYS A 181 -10.11 2.75 -1.94
N PHE A 182 -8.88 2.44 -1.55
CA PHE A 182 -8.44 2.53 -0.15
C PHE A 182 -7.34 3.57 0.13
N ARG A 183 -6.83 4.27 -0.89
CA ARG A 183 -5.85 5.35 -0.71
C ARG A 183 -6.43 6.69 -1.15
N GLN A 184 -6.18 7.73 -0.37
CA GLN A 184 -6.50 9.11 -0.73
C GLN A 184 -5.69 9.52 -1.97
N ARG A 185 -6.34 10.22 -2.91
CA ARG A 185 -5.62 10.85 -4.00
C ARG A 185 -4.76 11.97 -3.42
N GLN A 186 -3.52 12.05 -3.89
CA GLN A 186 -2.67 13.20 -3.59
C GLN A 186 -3.08 14.29 -4.57
N GLU A 187 -3.45 15.46 -4.04
CA GLU A 187 -3.66 16.68 -4.81
C GLU A 187 -2.33 17.25 -5.33
#